data_AF-A0A388P9Y6-F1
#
_entry.id   AF-A0A388P9Y6-F1
#
_cell.length_a   1.000
_cell.length_b   1.000
_cell.length_c   1.000
_cell.angle_alpha   90.00
_cell.angle_beta   90.00
_cell.angle_gamma   90.00
#
_symmetry.space_group_name_H-M   'P 1'
#
loop_
_entity.id
_entity.type
_entity.pdbx_description
1 polymer ?
#
loop_
_entity_poly.entity_id
_entity_poly.type
_entity_poly.pdbx_seq_one_letter_code
_entity_poly.pdbx_strand_id
1 'polypeptide(L)'
;MTGKMLDETLGKIHFWTLFFGFHLTFLIQHWLGIKGFPRRYADYLASDGFTFMNMVSTVGSGLLALSMIPFFMAVWKTRTSPKVSSNDPWGYGSSLEWVTSCPPPRHNFTSIPRIRSERPAFDLHYPHMAQKENH
;
A
#
# COMPACT_ATOMS: atom_id res chain seq x y z
N MET A 1 -10.00 -10.16 -4.63
CA MET A 1 -11.24 -9.99 -3.83
C MET A 1 -12.41 -9.43 -4.65
N THR A 2 -12.39 -8.19 -5.15
CA THR A 2 -13.53 -7.61 -5.90
C THR A 2 -13.51 -7.90 -7.40
N GLY A 3 -12.38 -8.40 -7.92
CA GLY A 3 -12.15 -8.63 -9.35
C GLY A 3 -12.05 -7.33 -10.14
N LYS A 4 -11.71 -6.21 -9.50
CA LYS A 4 -11.60 -4.90 -10.14
C LYS A 4 -10.31 -4.22 -9.73
N MET A 5 -9.68 -3.50 -10.66
CA MET A 5 -8.50 -2.70 -10.36
C MET A 5 -8.87 -1.36 -9.74
N LEU A 6 -8.02 -0.90 -8.83
CA LEU A 6 -8.03 0.47 -8.33
C LEU A 6 -7.51 1.42 -9.41
N ASP A 7 -7.88 2.69 -9.32
CA ASP A 7 -7.37 3.71 -10.21
C ASP A 7 -5.90 4.03 -9.88
N GLU A 8 -5.01 3.73 -10.80
CA GLU A 8 -3.56 3.95 -10.66
C GLU A 8 -3.19 5.43 -10.47
N THR A 9 -3.95 6.36 -11.06
CA THR A 9 -3.68 7.80 -10.94
C THR A 9 -4.01 8.27 -9.54
N LEU A 10 -5.18 7.89 -9.02
CA LEU A 10 -5.58 8.18 -7.63
C LEU A 10 -4.65 7.47 -6.63
N GLY A 11 -4.22 6.25 -6.93
CA GLY A 11 -3.24 5.51 -6.13
C GLY A 11 -1.90 6.25 -6.02
N LYS A 12 -1.37 6.78 -7.14
CA LYS A 12 -0.15 7.59 -7.14
C LYS A 12 -0.29 8.89 -6.36
N ILE A 13 -1.43 9.59 -6.49
CA ILE A 13 -1.70 10.82 -5.73
C ILE A 13 -1.75 10.51 -4.24
N HIS A 14 -2.47 9.45 -3.84
CA HIS A 14 -2.51 8.98 -2.46
C HIS A 14 -1.11 8.66 -1.93
N PHE A 15 -0.33 7.89 -2.70
CA PHE A 15 1.04 7.52 -2.31
C PHE A 15 1.92 8.74 -2.06
N TRP A 16 1.97 9.71 -2.98
CA TRP A 16 2.86 10.87 -2.84
C TRP A 16 2.41 11.80 -1.71
N THR A 17 1.11 12.06 -1.59
CA THR A 17 0.60 12.90 -0.49
C THR A 17 0.83 12.26 0.87
N LEU A 18 0.63 10.93 0.98
CA LEU A 18 0.92 10.17 2.19
C LEU A 18 2.43 10.14 2.50
N PHE A 19 3.27 9.92 1.48
CA PHE A 19 4.73 9.88 1.63
C PHE A 19 5.27 11.20 2.18
N PHE A 20 4.94 12.33 1.54
CA PHE A 20 5.41 13.63 2.01
C PHE A 20 4.79 14.03 3.36
N GLY A 21 3.51 13.74 3.57
CA GLY A 21 2.86 13.96 4.86
C GLY A 21 3.53 13.18 5.99
N PHE A 22 3.84 11.91 5.76
CA PHE A 22 4.49 11.04 6.74
C PHE A 22 5.87 11.58 7.15
N HIS A 23 6.69 11.95 6.17
CA HIS A 23 8.01 12.49 6.46
C HIS A 23 7.93 13.85 7.16
N LEU A 24 7.01 14.73 6.74
CA LEU A 24 6.84 16.04 7.38
C LEU A 24 6.39 15.91 8.84
N THR A 25 5.52 14.94 9.15
CA THR A 25 5.06 14.66 10.52
C THR A 25 6.15 14.05 11.37
N PHE A 26 6.77 12.95 10.94
CA PHE A 26 7.59 12.13 11.83
C PHE A 26 9.08 12.44 11.78
N LEU A 27 9.60 12.99 10.67
CA LEU A 27 11.04 13.30 10.58
C LEU A 27 11.42 14.39 11.57
N ILE A 28 10.58 15.43 11.69
CA ILE A 28 10.82 16.53 12.64
C ILE A 28 10.73 16.08 14.09
N GLN A 29 9.93 15.03 14.37
CA GLN A 29 9.78 14.47 15.71
C GLN A 29 11.07 13.80 16.23
N HIS A 30 11.93 13.30 15.34
CA HIS A 30 13.24 12.79 15.74
C HIS A 30 14.12 13.91 16.31
N TRP A 31 14.14 15.06 15.62
CA TRP A 31 14.85 16.25 16.08
C TRP A 31 14.28 16.84 17.35
N LEU A 32 12.95 16.89 17.45
CA LEU A 32 12.25 17.38 18.63
C LEU A 32 12.49 16.49 19.86
N GLY A 33 12.58 15.17 19.67
CA GLY A 33 12.99 14.22 20.71
C GLY A 33 14.44 14.43 21.17
N ILE A 34 15.38 14.67 20.23
CA ILE A 34 16.79 14.97 20.56
C ILE A 34 16.92 16.27 21.38
N LYS A 35 16.07 17.27 21.10
CA LYS A 35 16.01 18.52 21.87
C LYS A 35 15.37 18.36 23.26
N GLY A 36 14.96 17.16 23.64
CA GLY A 36 14.51 16.85 25.00
C GLY A 36 13.01 16.97 25.23
N PHE A 37 12.18 17.02 24.19
CA PHE A 37 10.73 16.96 24.37
C PHE A 37 10.27 15.50 24.61
N PRO A 38 9.82 15.14 25.82
CA PRO A 38 9.44 13.77 26.14
C PRO A 38 8.03 13.47 25.62
N ARG A 39 7.75 12.19 25.40
CA ARG A 39 6.42 11.74 24.95
C ARG A 39 5.33 11.99 26.02
N ARG A 40 4.08 12.12 25.57
CA ARG A 40 2.85 12.20 26.40
C ARG A 40 2.70 13.50 27.22
N TYR A 41 3.36 14.58 26.81
CA TYR A 41 3.10 15.91 27.36
C TYR A 41 1.91 16.56 26.63
N ALA A 42 1.00 17.14 27.40
CA ALA A 42 -0.19 17.81 26.86
C ALA A 42 0.09 19.27 26.48
N ASP A 43 1.01 19.92 27.20
CA ASP A 43 1.41 21.32 27.06
C ASP A 43 2.93 21.49 27.21
N TYR A 44 3.42 22.65 26.78
CA TYR A 44 4.82 23.09 26.89
C TYR A 44 4.88 24.62 26.93
N LEU A 45 5.97 25.19 27.44
CA LEU A 45 6.13 26.63 27.52
C LEU A 45 6.64 27.18 26.16
N ALA A 46 6.22 28.40 25.81
CA ALA A 46 6.70 29.06 24.61
C ALA A 46 8.22 29.31 24.63
N SER A 47 8.83 29.40 25.82
CA SER A 47 10.28 29.51 26.03
C SER A 47 11.06 28.25 25.63
N ASP A 48 10.40 27.10 25.52
CA ASP A 48 11.08 25.81 25.30
C ASP A 48 11.52 25.61 23.84
N GLY A 49 11.05 26.46 22.93
CA GLY A 49 11.46 26.43 21.52
C GLY A 49 10.89 25.25 20.70
N PHE A 50 9.89 24.53 21.23
CA PHE A 50 9.25 23.39 20.55
C PHE A 50 8.14 23.78 19.56
N THR A 51 7.62 25.02 19.66
CA THR A 51 6.45 25.50 18.91
C THR A 51 6.59 25.31 17.40
N PHE A 52 7.72 25.71 16.82
CA PHE A 52 7.93 25.63 15.36
C PHE A 52 7.90 24.18 14.86
N MET A 53 8.60 23.28 15.54
CA MET A 53 8.70 21.86 15.16
C MET A 53 7.36 21.14 15.33
N ASN A 54 6.61 21.45 16.38
CA ASN A 54 5.25 20.95 16.57
C ASN A 54 4.29 21.50 15.49
N MET A 55 4.43 22.76 15.08
CA MET A 55 3.64 23.33 13.99
C MET A 55 3.91 22.62 12.66
N VAL A 56 5.18 22.38 12.33
CA VAL A 56 5.57 21.61 11.13
C VAL A 56 4.95 20.20 11.17
N SER A 57 5.06 19.52 12.31
CA SER A 57 4.45 18.20 12.51
C SER A 57 2.94 18.22 12.33
N THR A 58 2.28 19.30 12.78
CA THR A 58 0.82 19.47 12.69
C THR A 58 0.39 19.66 11.23
N VAL A 59 1.09 20.50 10.48
CA VAL A 59 0.85 20.65 9.03
C VAL A 59 1.04 19.32 8.30
N GLY A 60 2.09 18.56 8.64
CA GLY A 60 2.29 17.20 8.13
C GLY A 60 1.11 16.27 8.44
N SER A 61 0.61 16.31 9.69
CA SER A 61 -0.52 15.45 10.07
C SER A 61 -1.82 15.83 9.37
N GLY A 62 -2.02 17.13 9.09
CA GLY A 62 -3.11 17.61 8.25
C GLY A 62 -3.00 17.06 6.83
N LEU A 63 -1.81 17.11 6.23
CA LEU A 63 -1.55 16.53 4.91
C LEU A 63 -1.78 15.02 4.89
N LEU A 64 -1.37 14.29 5.94
CA LEU A 64 -1.65 12.86 6.10
C LEU A 64 -3.16 12.58 6.12
N ALA A 65 -3.93 13.36 6.89
CA ALA A 65 -5.38 13.21 6.92
C ALA A 65 -6.01 13.47 5.54
N LEU A 66 -5.55 14.51 4.83
CA LEU A 66 -6.00 14.82 3.47
C LEU A 66 -5.61 13.73 2.44
N SER A 67 -4.49 13.04 2.65
CA SER A 67 -4.07 11.94 1.77
C SER A 67 -5.09 10.79 1.72
N MET A 68 -5.97 10.65 2.71
CA MET A 68 -7.01 9.62 2.72
C MET A 68 -8.16 9.90 1.75
N ILE A 69 -8.37 11.16 1.33
CA ILE A 69 -9.42 11.54 0.40
C ILE A 69 -9.26 10.84 -0.96
N PRO A 70 -8.11 10.91 -1.67
CA PRO A 70 -7.92 10.18 -2.93
C PRO A 70 -8.05 8.67 -2.79
N PHE A 71 -7.68 8.09 -1.63
CA PHE A 71 -7.89 6.68 -1.36
C PHE A 71 -9.39 6.31 -1.32
N PHE A 72 -10.20 7.05 -0.56
CA PHE A 72 -11.64 6.79 -0.52
C PHE A 72 -12.31 7.02 -1.87
N MET A 73 -11.87 8.03 -2.64
CA MET A 73 -12.34 8.25 -4.00
C MET A 73 -11.98 7.07 -4.92
N ALA A 74 -10.77 6.52 -4.82
CA ALA A 74 -10.35 5.36 -5.61
C ALA A 74 -11.22 4.14 -5.31
N VAL A 75 -11.44 3.83 -4.03
CA VAL A 75 -12.30 2.73 -3.58
C VAL A 75 -13.74 2.92 -4.04
N TRP A 76 -14.28 4.13 -3.92
CA TRP A 76 -15.63 4.44 -4.39
C TRP A 76 -15.78 4.25 -5.89
N LYS A 77 -14.81 4.74 -6.67
CA LYS A 77 -14.78 4.60 -8.14
C LYS A 77 -14.72 3.14 -8.57
N THR A 78 -14.03 2.27 -7.83
CA THR A 78 -13.98 0.84 -8.11
C THR A 78 -15.36 0.16 -8.14
N ARG A 79 -16.39 0.72 -7.48
CA ARG A 79 -17.75 0.18 -7.56
C ARG A 79 -18.30 0.19 -8.99
N THR A 80 -17.93 1.15 -9.83
CA THR A 80 -18.36 1.26 -11.23
C THR A 80 -17.33 0.76 -12.24
N SER A 81 -16.08 0.52 -11.83
CA SER A 81 -15.03 -0.01 -12.72
C SER A 81 -15.38 -1.37 -13.34
N PRO A 82 -14.89 -1.69 -14.55
CA PRO A 82 -15.05 -3.00 -15.17
C PRO A 82 -14.32 -4.09 -14.37
N LYS A 83 -14.80 -5.33 -14.50
CA LYS A 83 -14.12 -6.49 -13.92
C LYS A 83 -12.89 -6.86 -14.76
N VAL A 84 -11.84 -7.27 -14.06
CA VAL A 84 -10.64 -7.85 -14.66
C VAL A 84 -11.00 -9.23 -15.23
N SER A 85 -10.56 -9.50 -16.46
CA SER A 85 -10.74 -10.79 -17.13
C SER A 85 -9.57 -11.76 -16.93
N SER A 86 -8.42 -11.26 -16.47
CA SER A 86 -7.23 -12.06 -16.14
C SER A 86 -7.28 -12.63 -14.72
N ASN A 87 -6.76 -13.84 -14.53
CA ASN A 87 -6.51 -14.42 -13.21
C ASN A 87 -5.40 -13.64 -12.47
N ASP A 88 -4.41 -13.17 -13.22
CA ASP A 88 -3.33 -12.32 -12.72
C ASP A 88 -3.41 -10.91 -13.36
N PRO A 89 -4.01 -9.92 -12.68
CA PRO A 89 -4.01 -8.53 -13.14
C PRO A 89 -2.63 -7.85 -13.09
N TRP A 90 -1.67 -8.38 -12.32
CA TRP A 90 -0.36 -7.76 -12.10
C TRP A 90 0.77 -8.43 -12.90
N GLY A 91 0.47 -9.54 -13.56
CA GLY A 91 1.28 -10.20 -14.59
C GLY A 91 2.31 -11.21 -14.06
N TYR A 92 2.99 -10.91 -12.95
CA TYR A 92 4.04 -11.76 -12.38
C TYR A 92 3.72 -12.27 -10.97
N GLY A 93 2.44 -12.49 -10.70
CA GLY A 93 1.93 -13.11 -9.49
C GLY A 93 2.62 -14.44 -9.20
N SER A 94 3.06 -14.63 -7.96
CA SER A 94 3.94 -15.75 -7.59
C SER A 94 3.23 -16.80 -6.74
N SER A 95 2.52 -16.35 -5.72
CA SER A 95 1.73 -17.17 -4.81
C SER A 95 0.53 -17.83 -5.51
N LEU A 96 0.00 -18.90 -4.90
CA LEU A 96 -1.14 -19.69 -5.43
C LEU A 96 -2.41 -18.85 -5.69
N GLU A 97 -2.55 -17.70 -5.04
CA GLU A 97 -3.71 -16.80 -5.17
C GLU A 97 -3.88 -16.22 -6.59
N TRP A 98 -2.80 -16.17 -7.38
CA TRP A 98 -2.83 -15.63 -8.75
C TRP A 98 -3.24 -16.66 -9.80
N VAL A 99 -3.51 -17.90 -9.38
CA VAL A 99 -3.97 -18.99 -10.26
C VAL A 99 -5.50 -19.04 -10.37
N THR A 100 -6.19 -18.57 -9.33
CA THR A 100 -7.65 -18.54 -9.32
C THR A 100 -8.21 -17.34 -10.10
N SER A 101 -9.48 -17.43 -10.50
CA SER A 101 -10.20 -16.33 -11.13
C SER A 101 -10.28 -15.08 -10.24
N CYS A 102 -10.43 -13.92 -10.88
CA CYS A 102 -10.69 -12.65 -10.21
C CYS A 102 -12.14 -12.18 -10.48
N PRO A 103 -13.08 -12.29 -9.52
CA PRO A 103 -12.94 -12.72 -8.13
C PRO A 103 -12.88 -14.27 -7.97
N PRO A 104 -12.34 -14.76 -6.84
CA PRO A 104 -12.23 -16.20 -6.61
C PRO A 104 -13.62 -16.85 -6.40
N PRO A 105 -13.78 -18.13 -6.76
CA PRO A 105 -15.00 -18.88 -6.49
C PRO A 105 -15.18 -19.11 -4.98
N ARG A 106 -16.39 -19.51 -4.56
CA ARG A 106 -16.74 -19.71 -3.14
C ARG A 106 -15.78 -20.65 -2.40
N HIS A 107 -15.23 -21.64 -3.09
CA HIS A 107 -14.28 -22.62 -2.54
C HIS A 107 -12.82 -22.35 -2.95
N ASN A 108 -12.48 -21.09 -3.22
CA ASN A 108 -11.16 -20.54 -3.57
C ASN A 108 -10.54 -21.05 -4.88
N PHE A 109 -10.64 -22.33 -5.22
CA PHE A 109 -9.98 -22.91 -6.40
C PHE A 109 -10.94 -23.78 -7.20
N THR A 110 -10.89 -23.65 -8.52
CA THR A 110 -11.52 -24.61 -9.45
C THR A 110 -10.58 -25.79 -9.73
N SER A 111 -9.27 -25.51 -9.81
CA SER A 111 -8.21 -26.50 -9.95
C SER A 111 -6.94 -25.99 -9.25
N ILE A 112 -6.17 -26.89 -8.67
CA ILE A 112 -4.91 -26.58 -8.00
C ILE A 112 -3.75 -27.01 -8.91
N PRO A 113 -2.81 -26.12 -9.26
CA PRO A 113 -1.67 -26.49 -10.07
C PRO A 113 -0.66 -27.29 -9.24
N ARG A 114 0.21 -28.03 -9.92
CA ARG A 114 1.27 -28.79 -9.26
C ARG A 114 2.31 -27.84 -8.67
N ILE A 115 2.49 -27.86 -7.35
CA ILE A 115 3.46 -27.03 -6.64
C ILE A 115 4.85 -27.65 -6.77
N ARG A 116 5.81 -26.89 -7.30
CA ARG A 116 7.20 -27.33 -7.50
C ARG A 116 8.25 -26.37 -6.90
N SER A 117 7.85 -25.12 -6.62
CA SER A 117 8.67 -24.05 -6.06
C SER A 117 7.85 -23.22 -5.07
N GLU A 118 8.47 -22.19 -4.49
CA GLU A 118 7.82 -21.15 -3.71
C GLU A 118 6.92 -20.21 -4.55
N ARG A 119 6.98 -20.29 -5.89
CA ARG A 119 6.24 -19.42 -6.83
C ARG A 119 5.35 -20.23 -7.79
N PRO A 120 4.38 -21.00 -7.29
CA PRO A 120 3.59 -21.93 -8.11
C PRO A 120 2.75 -21.26 -9.21
N ALA A 121 2.30 -20.00 -9.04
CA ALA A 121 1.58 -19.29 -10.10
C ALA A 121 2.52 -18.84 -11.22
N PHE A 122 3.72 -18.38 -10.84
CA PHE A 122 4.72 -17.94 -11.80
C PHE A 122 5.19 -19.11 -12.67
N ASP A 123 5.49 -20.26 -12.08
CA ASP A 123 5.90 -21.47 -12.81
C ASP A 123 4.83 -21.96 -13.79
N LEU A 124 3.56 -21.82 -13.41
CA LEU A 124 2.42 -22.19 -14.24
C LEU A 124 2.30 -21.25 -15.46
N HIS A 125 2.45 -19.95 -15.26
CA HIS A 125 2.34 -18.94 -16.33
C HIS A 125 3.60 -18.85 -17.20
N TYR A 126 4.77 -19.17 -16.63
CA TYR A 126 6.08 -19.05 -17.27
C TYR A 126 6.88 -20.37 -17.20
N PRO A 127 6.39 -21.47 -17.82
CA PRO A 127 7.03 -22.78 -17.71
C PRO A 127 8.46 -22.83 -18.29
N HIS A 128 8.78 -21.93 -19.22
CA HIS A 128 10.12 -21.79 -19.81
C HIS A 128 11.15 -21.15 -18.86
N MET A 129 10.70 -20.46 -17.80
CA MET A 129 11.58 -19.86 -16.78
C MET A 129 11.88 -20.86 -15.66
N ALA A 130 10.91 -21.69 -15.29
CA ALA A 130 11.05 -22.71 -14.25
C ALA A 130 12.09 -23.81 -14.59
N GLN A 131 12.38 -24.05 -15.87
CA GLN A 131 13.43 -24.99 -16.28
C GLN A 131 14.85 -24.48 -16.02
N LYS A 132 15.06 -23.17 -15.89
CA LYS A 132 16.41 -22.58 -15.71
C LYS A 132 16.95 -22.68 -14.28
N GLU A 133 16.08 -22.81 -13.26
CA GLU A 133 16.51 -22.87 -11.86
C GLU A 133 16.99 -24.27 -11.42
N ASN A 134 16.80 -25.30 -12.23
CA ASN A 134 17.20 -26.68 -11.91
C ASN A 134 18.56 -27.08 -12.52
N HIS A 135 19.38 -26.10 -12.94
CA HIS A 135 20.72 -26.30 -13.51
C HIS A 135 21.78 -25.54 -12.72
#